data_AF-W2CI48-F1
#
_entry.id   AF-W2CI48-F1
#
_cell.length_a   1.000
_cell.length_b   1.000
_cell.length_c   1.000
_cell.angle_alpha   90.00
_cell.angle_beta   90.00
_cell.angle_gamma   90.00
#
_symmetry.space_group_name_H-M   'P 1'
#
loop_
_entity.id
_entity.type
_entity.pdbx_description
1 polymer ?
#
loop_
_entity_poly.entity_id
_entity_poly.type
_entity_poly.pdbx_seq_one_letter_code
_entity_poly.pdbx_strand_id
1 'polypeptide(L)' 'MRSEDIFTLGLGLTPPWEISKVEFVQESDKSKTLHIYIDFWKGGEFVNDAGQKQKAYDTEDKDVALPQLFPA' A
#
# COMPACT_ATOMS: atom_id res chain seq x y z
N MET A 1 3.27 18.31 15.19
CA MET A 1 3.23 17.75 13.82
C MET A 1 4.17 16.58 13.79
N ARG A 2 3.72 15.40 13.38
CA ARG A 2 4.57 14.21 13.28
C ARG A 2 5.29 14.24 11.93
N SER A 3 6.45 13.62 11.84
CA SER A 3 7.23 13.51 10.60
C SER A 3 6.41 12.92 9.45
N GLU A 4 5.58 11.94 9.78
CA GLU A 4 4.65 11.23 8.92
C GLU A 4 3.67 12.19 8.24
N ASP A 5 3.14 13.17 8.96
CA ASP A 5 2.23 14.17 8.40
C ASP A 5 2.93 15.02 7.31
N ILE A 6 4.19 15.39 7.54
CA ILE A 6 5.00 16.17 6.59
C ILE A 6 5.25 15.35 5.33
N PHE A 7 5.64 14.09 5.49
CA PHE A 7 5.96 13.23 4.36
C PHE A 7 4.70 12.83 3.59
N THR A 8 3.57 12.59 4.27
CA THR A 8 2.27 12.37 3.62
C THR A 8 1.90 13.55 2.72
N LEU A 9 2.03 14.78 3.23
CA LEU A 9 1.78 16.00 2.46
C LEU A 9 2.80 16.19 1.33
N GLY A 10 4.09 16.01 1.62
CA GLY A 10 5.17 16.22 0.66
C GLY A 10 5.20 15.21 -0.49
N LEU A 11 4.78 13.98 -0.23
CA LEU A 11 4.62 12.93 -1.24
C LEU A 11 3.25 12.96 -1.93
N GLY A 12 2.33 13.81 -1.47
CA GLY A 12 0.97 13.89 -2.03
C GLY A 12 0.16 12.61 -1.83
N LEU A 13 0.41 11.87 -0.74
CA LEU A 13 -0.33 10.64 -0.46
C LEU A 13 -1.78 10.98 -0.15
N THR A 14 -2.68 10.29 -0.85
CA THR A 14 -4.12 10.40 -0.66
C THR A 14 -4.67 9.06 -0.23
N PRO A 15 -5.84 9.03 0.46
CA PRO A 15 -6.48 7.79 0.83
C PRO A 15 -6.59 6.80 -0.36
N PRO A 16 -6.30 5.50 -0.15
CA PRO A 16 -6.08 4.84 1.15
C PRO A 16 -4.60 4.76 1.57
N TRP A 17 -3.70 5.42 0.85
CA TRP A 17 -2.27 5.35 1.11
C TRP A 17 -1.89 6.13 2.37
N GLU A 18 -1.10 5.52 3.23
CA GLU A 18 -0.60 6.12 4.46
C GLU A 18 0.87 5.76 4.70
N ILE A 19 1.57 6.58 5.47
CA ILE A 19 2.91 6.26 5.93
C ILE A 19 2.79 5.41 7.20
N SER A 20 3.16 4.14 7.10
CA SER A 20 3.10 3.20 8.23
C SER A 20 4.30 3.31 9.15
N LYS A 21 5.46 3.75 8.63
CA LYS A 21 6.71 3.84 9.39
C LYS A 21 7.71 4.78 8.73
N VAL A 22 8.51 5.46 9.56
CA VAL A 22 9.66 6.25 9.12
C VAL A 22 10.87 5.88 9.97
N GLU A 23 11.99 5.52 9.33
CA GLU A 23 13.22 5.13 10.01
C GLU A 23 14.43 5.85 9.45
N PHE A 24 15.30 6.31 10.34
CA PHE A 24 16.64 6.75 9.97
C PHE A 24 17.62 5.62 10.25
N VAL A 25 18.22 5.10 9.19
CA VAL A 25 19.22 4.04 9.26
C VAL A 25 20.60 4.65 9.03
N GLN A 26 21.54 4.33 9.91
CA GLN A 26 22.94 4.59 9.65
C GLN A 26 23.55 3.34 9.03
N GLU A 27 23.97 3.47 7.78
CA GLU A 27 24.55 2.37 7.03
C GLU A 27 25.98 2.07 7.50
N SER A 28 26.46 0.88 7.13
CA SER A 28 27.81 0.42 7.49
C SER A 28 28.91 1.31 6.92
N ASP A 29 28.63 2.03 5.82
CA ASP A 29 29.53 3.00 5.19
C ASP A 29 29.47 4.41 5.82
N LYS A 30 28.75 4.56 6.95
CA LYS A 30 28.47 5.82 7.65
C LYS A 30 27.54 6.79 6.91
N SER A 31 26.95 6.37 5.79
CA SER A 31 25.86 7.14 5.19
C SER A 31 24.61 7.09 6.07
N LYS A 32 23.74 8.09 5.91
CA LYS A 32 22.46 8.16 6.61
C LYS A 32 21.35 8.01 5.59
N THR A 33 20.53 6.99 5.76
CA THR A 33 19.41 6.69 4.89
C THR A 33 18.11 6.96 5.62
N LEU A 34 17.16 7.58 4.94
CA LEU A 34 15.78 7.74 5.42
C LEU A 34 14.90 6.71 4.72
N HIS A 35 14.35 5.78 5.47
CA HIS A 35 13.36 4.81 5.00
C HIS A 35 11.96 5.34 5.31
N ILE A 36 11.11 5.41 4.30
CA ILE A 36 9.70 5.77 4.42
C ILE A 36 8.90 4.57 3.91
N TYR A 37 8.11 3.99 4.80
CA TYR A 37 7.27 2.84 4.49
C TYR A 37 5.85 3.34 4.21
N ILE A 38 5.31 3.00 3.05
CA ILE A 38 3.96 3.36 2.60
C ILE A 38 3.12 2.09 2.61
N ASP A 39 1.93 2.18 3.18
CA ASP A 39 0.96 1.10 3.29
C ASP A 39 -0.43 1.61 2.93
N PHE A 40 -1.43 0.74 2.98
CA PHE A 40 -2.84 1.07 2.77
C PHE A 40 -3.73 0.23 3.67
N TRP A 41 -4.85 0.79 4.13
CA TRP A 41 -5.81 0.02 4.91
C TRP A 41 -6.57 -0.99 4.03
N LYS A 42 -6.90 -2.15 4.61
CA LYS A 42 -7.64 -3.22 3.92
C LYS A 42 -8.98 -2.70 3.38
N GLY A 43 -9.28 -3.01 2.12
CA GLY A 43 -10.48 -2.52 1.44
C GLY A 43 -10.40 -1.05 1.04
N GLY A 44 -9.21 -0.44 1.12
CA GLY A 44 -8.97 0.90 0.63
C GLY A 44 -9.27 1.03 -0.86
N GLU A 45 -9.97 2.10 -1.21
CA GLU A 45 -10.29 2.46 -2.59
C GLU A 45 -9.64 3.80 -2.94
N PHE A 46 -9.14 3.92 -4.16
CA PHE A 46 -8.64 5.16 -4.74
C PHE A 46 -9.29 5.42 -6.09
N VAL A 47 -9.20 6.66 -6.57
CA VAL A 47 -9.67 7.04 -7.91
C VAL A 47 -8.46 7.10 -8.83
N ASN A 48 -8.50 6.38 -9.95
CA ASN A 48 -7.44 6.42 -10.96
C ASN A 48 -7.57 7.68 -11.85
N ASP A 49 -6.60 7.88 -12.75
CA ASP A 49 -6.58 9.02 -13.66
C ASP A 49 -7.79 9.06 -14.63
N ALA A 50 -8.46 7.93 -14.84
CA ALA A 50 -9.68 7.83 -15.63
C ALA A 50 -10.96 8.15 -14.82
N GLY A 51 -10.82 8.54 -13.55
CA GLY A 51 -11.95 8.85 -12.66
C GLY A 51 -12.67 7.62 -12.10
N GLN A 52 -12.11 6.42 -12.27
CA GLN A 52 -12.72 5.17 -11.84
C GLN A 52 -12.22 4.79 -10.44
N LYS A 53 -13.13 4.31 -9.59
CA LYS A 53 -12.77 3.72 -8.30
C LYS A 53 -12.07 2.37 -8.51
N GLN A 54 -10.93 2.20 -7.85
CA GLN A 54 -10.10 1.00 -7.88
C GLN A 54 -9.78 0.62 -6.43
N LYS A 55 -9.63 -0.67 -6.16
CA LYS A 55 -9.12 -1.14 -4.86
C LYS A 55 -7.59 -0.99 -4.84
N ALA A 56 -7.02 -0.58 -3.72
CA ALA A 56 -5.56 -0.49 -3.56
C ALA A 56 -4.86 -1.86 -3.64
N TYR A 57 -5.60 -2.94 -3.39
CA TYR A 57 -5.17 -4.31 -3.64
C TYR A 57 -6.16 -5.00 -4.58
N ASP A 58 -5.65 -5.47 -5.70
CA ASP A 58 -6.42 -6.32 -6.62
C ASP A 58 -6.48 -7.71 -5.99
N THR A 59 -7.50 -7.95 -5.16
CA THR A 59 -7.85 -9.32 -4.83
C THR A 59 -8.65 -9.80 -6.03
N GLU A 60 -7.97 -10.31 -7.05
CA GLU A 60 -8.64 -11.29 -7.90
C GLU A 60 -9.05 -12.40 -6.94
N ASP A 61 -10.36 -12.51 -6.66
CA ASP A 61 -10.91 -13.72 -6.07
C ASP A 61 -10.40 -14.84 -6.98
N LYS A 62 -9.49 -15.67 -6.47
CA LYS A 62 -9.30 -16.98 -7.05
C LYS A 62 -10.61 -17.70 -6.82
N ASP A 63 -11.55 -17.55 -7.76
CA ASP A 63 -12.53 -18.57 -8.07
C ASP A 63 -11.73 -19.82 -8.40
N VAL A 64 -11.31 -20.54 -7.36
CA VAL A 64 -10.95 -21.94 -7.47
C VAL A 64 -12.26 -22.62 -7.78
N ALA A 65 -12.64 -22.58 -9.05
CA ALA A 65 -13.59 -23.51 -9.61
C ALA A 65 -13.00 -24.90 -9.36
N LEU A 66 -13.36 -25.51 -8.23
CA LEU A 66 -13.15 -26.93 -8.00
C LEU A 66 -13.86 -27.64 -9.15
N PRO A 67 -13.14 -28.35 -10.04
CA PRO A 67 -13.82 -29.22 -10.99
C PRO A 67 -14.50 -30.29 -10.15
N GLN A 68 -15.82 -30.32 -10.22
CA GLN A 68 -16.64 -31.44 -9.76
C GLN A 68 -16.16 -32.70 -10.50
N LEU A 69 -15.25 -33.45 -9.87
CA LEU A 69 -14.85 -34.76 -10.31
C LEU A 69 -14.97 -35.66 -9.10
N PHE A 70 -16.13 -36.31 -8.95
CA PHE A 70 -16.29 -37.77 -8.87
C PHE A 70 -17.80 -38.05 -8.75
N PRO A 71 -18.46 -38.74 -9.70
CA PRO A 71 -19.78 -39.32 -9.46
C PRO A 71 -19.67 -40.62 -8.64
N ALA A 72 -20.84 -41.00 -8.11
CA ALA A 72 -21.17 -42.02 -7.09
C ALA A 72 -20.41 -43.35 -7.12
#